data_AF-A0AAE0G6W8-F1
#
_entry.id   AF-A0AAE0G6W8-F1
#
_cell.length_a   1.000
_cell.length_b   1.000
_cell.length_c   1.000
_cell.angle_alpha   90.00
_cell.angle_beta   90.00
_cell.angle_gamma   90.00
#
_symmetry.space_group_name_H-M   'P 1'
#
loop_
_entity.id
_entity.type
_entity.pdbx_description
1 polymer ?
#
loop_
_entity_poly.entity_id
_entity_poly.type
_entity_poly.pdbx_seq_one_letter_code
_entity_poly.pdbx_strand_id
1 'polypeptide(L)'
;MTEHPNVSYDWIFRFQSEGASIGITYCHMINIERVDYQGTTLLVGAWQASEAGCEGAAGQHIRFSSSEDAGQTWSPSTCVMWGLHAIWSPILHFDQATGKLFLFYSESRKV
;
A
#
# COMPACT_ATOMS: atom_id res chain seq x y z
N MET A 1 28.73 -22.68 8.85
CA MET A 1 27.70 -21.77 9.38
C MET A 1 28.13 -20.38 9.00
N THR A 2 27.59 -19.84 7.91
CA THR A 2 27.78 -18.44 7.54
C THR A 2 26.89 -17.60 8.43
N GLU A 3 27.50 -16.75 9.25
CA GLU A 3 26.78 -15.78 10.08
C GLU A 3 25.96 -14.86 9.17
N HIS A 4 24.64 -14.84 9.38
CA HIS A 4 23.80 -13.81 8.79
C HIS A 4 24.08 -12.51 9.56
N PRO A 5 24.46 -11.41 8.89
CA PRO A 5 24.65 -10.13 9.57
C PRO A 5 23.36 -9.76 10.31
N ASN A 6 23.52 -9.22 11.53
CA ASN A 6 22.44 -8.81 12.43
C ASN A 6 21.31 -8.10 11.65
N VAL A 7 20.18 -8.78 11.45
CA VAL A 7 19.00 -8.17 10.84
C VAL A 7 18.42 -7.21 11.89
N SER A 8 18.68 -5.93 11.71
CA SER A 8 17.99 -4.85 12.39
C SER A 8 16.58 -4.77 11.81
N TYR A 9 15.56 -5.12 12.60
CA TYR A 9 14.17 -4.88 12.23
C TYR A 9 13.83 -3.44 12.63
N ASP A 10 13.66 -2.57 11.64
CA ASP A 10 12.89 -1.34 11.80
C ASP A 10 11.58 -1.50 10.99
N TRP A 11 10.53 -0.81 11.39
CA TRP A 11 9.24 -0.92 10.71
C TRP A 11 9.40 -0.41 9.27
N ILE A 12 9.20 -1.27 8.27
CA ILE A 12 9.34 -0.88 6.85
C ILE A 12 8.23 0.11 6.44
N PHE A 13 7.06 0.03 7.08
CA PHE A 13 5.93 0.89 6.80
C PHE A 13 5.09 1.14 8.05
N ARG A 14 4.84 2.42 8.35
CA ARG A 14 3.89 2.85 9.38
C ARG A 14 2.93 3.85 8.77
N PHE A 15 1.65 3.49 8.73
CA PHE A 15 0.58 4.43 8.40
C PHE A 15 0.08 5.13 9.66
N GLN A 16 -0.04 6.46 9.59
CA GLN A 16 -0.71 7.27 10.59
C GLN A 16 -1.92 7.95 9.96
N SER A 17 -3.07 7.81 10.60
CA SER A 17 -4.33 8.39 10.14
C SER A 17 -4.34 9.93 10.16
N GLU A 18 -3.44 10.55 10.94
CA GLU A 18 -3.33 12.01 11.08
C GLU A 18 -3.00 12.73 9.76
N GLY A 19 -2.39 12.03 8.78
CA GLY A 19 -2.14 12.55 7.43
C GLY A 19 -3.21 12.20 6.39
N ALA A 20 -4.24 11.45 6.77
CA ALA A 20 -5.38 11.16 5.91
C ALA A 20 -6.41 12.28 6.04
N SER A 21 -6.99 12.73 4.92
CA SER A 21 -8.10 13.71 4.93
C SER A 21 -9.39 13.20 5.60
N ILE A 22 -9.42 11.93 6.00
CA ILE A 22 -10.52 11.21 6.63
C ILE A 22 -9.98 10.32 7.73
N GLY A 23 -10.75 10.14 8.81
CA GLY A 23 -10.37 9.37 9.99
C GLY A 23 -10.31 7.87 9.70
N ILE A 24 -9.21 7.41 9.11
CA ILE A 24 -8.97 5.99 8.88
C ILE A 24 -8.72 5.29 10.21
N THR A 25 -9.56 4.32 10.53
CA THR A 25 -9.54 3.57 11.79
C THR A 25 -9.20 2.09 11.58
N TYR A 26 -9.19 1.62 10.34
CA TYR A 26 -8.77 0.28 9.96
C TYR A 26 -7.82 0.31 8.75
N CYS A 27 -6.74 -0.46 8.82
CA CYS A 27 -5.79 -0.69 7.73
C CYS A 27 -5.28 -2.14 7.79
N HIS A 28 -5.15 -2.81 6.64
CA HIS A 28 -4.68 -4.19 6.56
C HIS A 28 -4.07 -4.48 5.18
N MET A 29 -3.42 -5.65 5.04
CA MET A 29 -2.92 -6.20 3.77
C MET A 29 -2.12 -5.21 2.91
N ILE A 30 -1.01 -4.69 3.43
CA ILE A 30 -0.09 -3.94 2.58
C ILE A 30 0.65 -4.88 1.61
N ASN A 31 0.68 -4.49 0.35
CA ASN A 31 1.59 -5.00 -0.65
C ASN A 31 2.63 -3.90 -0.96
N ILE A 32 3.91 -4.27 -0.93
CA ILE A 32 5.03 -3.37 -1.23
C ILE A 32 5.74 -3.90 -2.47
N GLU A 33 5.97 -3.03 -3.44
CA GLU A 33 6.70 -3.32 -4.68
C GLU A 33 7.90 -2.37 -4.81
N ARG A 34 9.02 -2.89 -5.32
CA ARG A 34 10.18 -2.08 -5.68
C ARG A 34 10.09 -1.66 -7.14
N VAL A 35 10.22 -0.35 -7.40
CA VAL A 35 10.20 0.24 -8.73
C VAL A 35 11.57 0.81 -9.03
N ASP A 36 12.35 0.10 -9.84
CA ASP A 36 13.59 0.62 -10.42
C ASP A 36 13.32 1.05 -11.86
N TYR A 37 13.38 2.35 -12.16
CA TYR A 37 13.10 2.85 -13.51
C TYR A 37 13.94 4.08 -13.84
N GLN A 38 14.67 4.03 -14.96
CA GLN A 38 15.47 5.14 -15.48
C GLN A 38 16.44 5.77 -14.45
N GLY A 39 17.05 4.95 -13.59
CA GLY A 39 17.99 5.41 -12.56
C GLY A 39 17.34 5.88 -11.25
N THR A 40 16.01 5.84 -11.16
CA THR A 40 15.26 6.08 -9.93
C THR A 40 14.86 4.75 -9.30
N THR A 41 14.99 4.64 -7.98
CA THR A 41 14.49 3.50 -7.18
C THR A 41 13.46 4.03 -6.19
N LEU A 42 12.25 3.46 -6.21
CA LEU A 42 11.19 3.72 -5.25
C LEU A 42 10.77 2.42 -4.57
N LEU A 43 10.34 2.52 -3.32
CA LEU A 43 9.38 1.55 -2.76
C LEU A 43 7.99 2.15 -2.88
N VAL A 44 7.03 1.35 -3.31
CA VAL A 44 5.62 1.74 -3.38
C VAL A 44 4.80 0.76 -2.58
N GLY A 45 3.83 1.29 -1.83
CA GLY A 45 2.98 0.50 -0.96
C GLY A 45 1.51 0.75 -1.29
N ALA A 46 0.72 -0.32 -1.38
CA ALA A 46 -0.74 -0.25 -1.46
C ALA A 46 -1.39 -1.12 -0.39
N TRP A 47 -2.42 -0.63 0.28
CA TRP A 47 -3.09 -1.35 1.37
C TRP A 47 -4.59 -1.04 1.40
N GLN A 48 -5.37 -1.95 1.98
CA GLN A 48 -6.80 -1.71 2.22
C GLN A 48 -6.99 -0.88 3.49
N ALA A 49 -7.93 0.06 3.45
CA ALA A 49 -8.26 0.94 4.55
C ALA A 49 -9.77 1.20 4.66
N SER A 50 -10.23 1.52 5.86
CA SER A 50 -11.63 1.83 6.14
C SER A 50 -11.76 2.85 7.27
N GLU A 51 -12.82 3.67 7.19
CA GLU A 51 -13.25 4.59 8.25
C GLU A 51 -14.11 3.88 9.31
N ALA A 52 -14.70 2.74 8.97
CA ALA A 52 -15.65 2.03 9.83
C ALA A 52 -14.98 1.19 10.94
N GLY A 53 -13.65 1.18 11.03
CA GLY A 53 -12.89 0.47 12.07
C GLY A 53 -12.85 -1.05 11.91
N CYS A 54 -13.42 -1.59 10.83
CA CYS A 54 -13.43 -3.02 10.54
C CYS A 54 -13.26 -3.31 9.05
N GLU A 55 -12.94 -4.57 8.77
CA GLU A 55 -12.80 -5.10 7.42
C GLU A 55 -14.17 -5.34 6.77
N GLY A 56 -14.24 -5.18 5.45
CA GLY A 56 -15.42 -5.50 4.65
C GLY A 56 -16.58 -4.53 4.77
N ALA A 57 -16.40 -3.44 5.50
CA ALA A 57 -17.36 -2.35 5.54
C ALA A 57 -17.52 -1.67 4.17
N ALA A 58 -18.71 -1.13 3.91
CA ALA A 58 -18.92 -0.21 2.81
C ALA A 58 -17.97 0.99 2.96
N GLY A 59 -17.32 1.40 1.87
CA GLY A 59 -16.30 2.45 1.90
C GLY A 59 -14.87 1.96 2.17
N GLN A 60 -14.65 0.65 2.36
CA GLN A 60 -13.28 0.10 2.33
C GLN A 60 -12.66 0.33 0.95
N HIS A 61 -11.48 0.94 0.92
CA HIS A 61 -10.81 1.43 -0.28
C HIS A 61 -9.31 1.08 -0.26
N ILE A 62 -8.63 1.29 -1.39
CA ILE A 62 -7.18 1.10 -1.50
C ILE A 62 -6.46 2.43 -1.38
N ARG A 63 -5.47 2.44 -0.49
CA ARG A 63 -4.54 3.54 -0.27
C ARG A 63 -3.20 3.24 -0.91
N PHE A 64 -2.46 4.30 -1.22
CA PHE A 64 -1.14 4.23 -1.83
C PHE A 64 -0.19 5.25 -1.21
N SER A 65 1.08 4.88 -1.08
CA SER A 65 2.18 5.78 -0.72
C SER A 65 3.49 5.28 -1.34
N SER A 66 4.46 6.17 -1.51
CA SER A 66 5.79 5.86 -2.02
C SER A 66 6.89 6.34 -1.08
N SER A 67 8.04 5.70 -1.16
CA SER A 67 9.26 6.05 -0.44
C SER A 67 10.43 6.13 -1.42
N GLU A 68 11.22 7.19 -1.29
CA GLU A 68 12.45 7.44 -2.07
C GLU A 68 13.72 7.04 -1.31
N ASP A 69 13.60 6.67 -0.03
CA ASP A 69 14.71 6.43 0.91
C ASP A 69 14.69 5.03 1.51
N ALA A 70 14.24 4.05 0.71
CA ALA A 70 14.16 2.64 1.08
C ALA A 70 13.26 2.34 2.30
N GLY A 71 12.20 3.13 2.47
CA GLY A 71 11.15 2.91 3.47
C GLY A 71 11.34 3.66 4.79
N GLN A 72 12.36 4.52 4.89
CA GLN A 72 12.58 5.34 6.10
C GLN A 72 11.50 6.42 6.23
N THR A 73 11.15 7.06 5.12
CA THR A 73 10.05 8.02 5.02
C THR A 73 9.13 7.67 3.87
N TRP A 74 7.85 8.03 4.04
CA TRP A 74 6.78 7.72 3.10
C TRP A 74 6.01 8.99 2.77
N SER A 75 5.60 9.12 1.51
CA SER A 75 4.73 10.20 1.07
C SER A 75 3.39 10.16 1.81
N PRO A 76 2.66 11.28 1.90
CA PRO A 76 1.27 11.26 2.34
C PRO A 76 0.46 10.20 1.57
N SER A 77 -0.40 9.47 2.29
CA SER A 77 -1.22 8.43 1.65
C SER A 77 -2.29 9.07 0.75
N THR A 78 -2.55 8.47 -0.40
CA THR A 78 -3.65 8.85 -1.29
C THR A 78 -4.62 7.69 -1.48
N CYS A 79 -5.90 7.97 -1.72
CA CYS A 79 -6.87 6.96 -2.13
C CYS A 79 -6.74 6.76 -3.65
N VAL A 80 -6.37 5.55 -4.07
CA VAL A 80 -6.15 5.23 -5.50
C VAL A 80 -7.26 4.38 -6.10
N MET A 81 -8.09 3.75 -5.26
CA MET A 81 -9.26 3.02 -5.71
C MET A 81 -10.34 3.03 -4.64
N TRP A 82 -11.58 3.36 -5.01
CA TRP A 82 -12.76 3.37 -4.14
C TRP A 82 -13.96 2.75 -4.85
N GLY A 83 -14.94 2.28 -4.09
CA GLY A 83 -16.12 1.61 -4.62
C GLY A 83 -17.32 1.74 -3.69
N LEU A 84 -18.49 1.32 -4.18
CA LEU A 84 -19.70 1.24 -3.36
C LEU A 84 -19.61 0.11 -2.32
N HIS A 85 -18.83 -0.92 -2.66
CA HIS A 85 -18.58 -2.08 -1.81
C HIS A 85 -17.11 -2.12 -1.40
N ALA A 86 -16.81 -3.03 -0.47
CA ALA A 86 -15.45 -3.20 0.00
C ALA A 86 -14.52 -3.63 -1.14
N ILE A 87 -13.38 -2.94 -1.24
CA ILE A 87 -12.28 -3.30 -2.13
C ILE A 87 -11.17 -4.01 -1.33
N TRP A 88 -10.60 -5.04 -1.93
CA TRP A 88 -9.76 -6.03 -1.26
C TRP A 88 -8.47 -6.30 -1.99
N SER A 89 -7.50 -6.81 -1.21
CA SER A 89 -6.33 -7.53 -1.70
C SER A 89 -5.57 -6.78 -2.78
N PRO A 90 -5.07 -5.56 -2.48
CA PRO A 90 -4.26 -4.82 -3.43
C PRO A 90 -2.97 -5.60 -3.72
N ILE A 91 -2.68 -5.83 -4.99
CA ILE A 91 -1.42 -6.40 -5.46
C ILE A 91 -0.82 -5.43 -6.47
N LEU A 92 0.37 -4.94 -6.17
CA LEU A 92 1.17 -4.13 -7.09
C LEU A 92 2.06 -5.04 -7.93
N HIS A 93 2.28 -4.63 -9.17
CA HIS A 93 3.27 -5.25 -10.06
C HIS A 93 3.89 -4.18 -10.94
N PHE A 94 5.20 -4.02 -10.87
CA PHE A 94 5.92 -3.13 -11.77
C PHE A 94 6.42 -3.87 -13.01
N ASP A 95 5.94 -3.47 -14.17
CA ASP A 95 6.42 -3.95 -15.45
C ASP A 95 7.56 -3.08 -15.96
N GLN A 96 8.79 -3.61 -15.85
CA GLN A 96 10.02 -2.98 -16.31
C GLN A 96 10.03 -2.67 -17.82
N ALA A 97 9.40 -3.53 -18.64
CA ALA A 97 9.44 -3.37 -20.09
C ALA A 97 8.60 -2.17 -20.55
N THR A 98 7.50 -1.89 -19.86
CA THR A 98 6.59 -0.78 -20.21
C THR A 98 6.70 0.43 -19.27
N GLY A 99 7.43 0.30 -18.16
CA GLY A 99 7.53 1.34 -17.12
C GLY A 99 6.21 1.57 -16.39
N LYS A 100 5.31 0.57 -16.34
CA LYS A 100 3.98 0.70 -15.75
C LYS A 100 3.90 -0.01 -14.40
N LEU A 101 3.30 0.67 -13.43
CA LEU A 101 2.88 0.06 -12.18
C LEU A 101 1.40 -0.34 -12.28
N PHE A 102 1.12 -1.63 -12.18
CA PHE A 102 -0.25 -2.16 -12.17
C PHE A 102 -0.73 -2.36 -10.74
N LEU A 103 -2.02 -2.11 -10.51
CA LEU A 103 -2.73 -2.43 -9.28
C LEU A 103 -3.86 -3.40 -9.60
N PHE A 104 -3.78 -4.61 -9.07
CA PHE A 104 -4.85 -5.60 -9.10
C PHE A 104 -5.59 -5.59 -7.75
N TYR A 105 -6.90 -5.73 -7.78
CA TYR A 105 -7.74 -5.75 -6.58
C TYR A 105 -9.03 -6.53 -6.87
N SER A 106 -9.77 -6.85 -5.81
CA SER A 106 -11.12 -7.41 -5.89
C SER A 106 -12.14 -6.44 -5.29
N GLU A 107 -13.34 -6.37 -5.84
CA GLU A 107 -14.47 -5.63 -5.26
C GLU A 107 -15.57 -6.61 -4.89
N SER A 108 -16.09 -6.52 -3.67
CA SER A 108 -17.29 -7.26 -3.29
C SER A 108 -18.47 -6.84 -4.17
N ARG A 109 -19.30 -7.79 -4.61
CA ARG A 109 -20.53 -7.50 -5.35
C ARG A 109 -21.68 -8.25 -4.72
N LYS A 110 -22.83 -7.58 -4.60
CA LYS A 110 -24.10 -8.30 -4.39
C LYS A 110 -24.44 -9.01 -5.69
N VAL A 111 -24.65 -10.33 -5.59
CA VAL A 111 -25.32 -11.13 -6.62
C VAL A 111 -26.82 -11.11 -6.41
#